data_AF-A0A967WA20-F1
#
_entry.id   AF-A0A967WA20-F1
#
_cell.length_a   1.000
_cell.length_b   1.000
_cell.length_c   1.000
_cell.angle_alpha   90.00
_cell.angle_beta   90.00
_cell.angle_gamma   90.00
#
_symmetry.space_group_name_H-M   'P 1'
#
loop_
_entity.id
_entity.type
_entity.pdbx_description
1 polymer ?
#
loop_
_entity_poly.entity_id
_entity_poly.type
_entity_poly.pdbx_seq_one_letter_code
_entity_poly.pdbx_strand_id
1 'polypeptide(L)'
;MSIIWRKVWRDLVDNKARTLMAVLSVGVGVFALGVIYGAYDVISSCLDDIYWETVPIHVTFWVWPSDRAAEDTVSRVPGVAAVERQVDSYFLWKLEGEAGWRDGALIARADYEAQCMGLIDLVDGHWPARHTLAVERQSARHFEIPLGTSVIVDVGGRERRLSVEGIVHDYERTPPQSGG
;
A
#
# COMPACT_ATOMS: atom_id res chain seq x y z
N MET A 1 -49.40 -7.17 35.77
CA MET A 1 -48.60 -8.15 35.01
C MET A 1 -49.21 -9.53 35.13
N SER A 2 -49.60 -10.13 33.99
CA SER A 2 -50.36 -11.39 33.94
C SER A 2 -49.59 -12.57 34.55
N ILE A 3 -50.33 -13.50 35.15
CA ILE A 3 -49.84 -14.73 35.82
C ILE A 3 -48.85 -15.53 34.95
N ILE A 4 -49.00 -15.44 33.63
CA ILE A 4 -48.16 -16.12 32.63
C ILE A 4 -46.69 -15.71 32.76
N TRP A 5 -46.39 -14.40 32.87
CA TRP A 5 -45.02 -13.90 33.00
C TRP A 5 -44.33 -14.35 34.30
N ARG A 6 -45.10 -14.49 35.37
CA ARG A 6 -44.60 -14.94 36.67
C ARG A 6 -44.26 -16.44 36.66
N LYS A 7 -44.97 -17.23 35.84
CA LYS A 7 -44.69 -18.66 35.62
C LYS A 7 -43.45 -18.85 34.74
N VAL A 8 -43.33 -18.09 33.65
CA VAL A 8 -42.17 -18.13 32.75
C VAL A 8 -40.87 -17.81 33.49
N TRP A 9 -40.85 -16.77 34.33
CA TRP A 9 -39.68 -16.44 35.15
C TRP A 9 -39.31 -17.54 36.14
N ARG A 10 -40.29 -18.22 36.74
CA ARG A 10 -40.04 -19.35 37.65
C ARG A 10 -39.44 -20.54 36.90
N ASP A 11 -39.98 -20.90 35.74
CA ASP A 11 -39.45 -22.00 34.91
C ASP A 11 -38.02 -21.72 34.42
N LEU A 12 -37.70 -20.47 34.07
CA LEU A 12 -36.35 -20.03 33.70
C LEU A 12 -35.36 -20.15 34.87
N VAL A 13 -35.81 -19.83 36.09
CA VAL A 13 -35.02 -19.88 37.32
C VAL A 13 -34.87 -21.32 37.85
N ASP A 14 -35.81 -22.23 37.58
CA ASP A 14 -35.70 -23.64 37.98
C ASP A 14 -34.74 -24.41 37.05
N ASN A 15 -34.64 -24.05 35.75
CA ASN A 15 -33.74 -24.67 34.78
C ASN A 15 -32.53 -23.79 34.40
N LYS A 16 -31.83 -23.25 35.41
CA LYS A 16 -30.75 -22.26 35.23
C LYS A 16 -29.68 -22.65 34.21
N ALA A 17 -29.22 -23.90 34.24
CA ALA A 17 -28.15 -24.36 33.35
C ALA A 17 -28.57 -24.35 31.87
N ARG A 18 -29.79 -24.81 31.57
CA ARG A 18 -30.32 -24.85 30.19
C ARG A 18 -30.57 -23.43 29.67
N THR A 19 -31.19 -22.58 30.49
CA THR A 19 -31.43 -21.19 30.14
C THR A 19 -30.12 -20.43 29.91
N LEU A 20 -29.12 -20.62 30.77
CA LEU A 20 -27.82 -19.96 30.64
C LEU A 20 -27.09 -20.36 29.35
N MET A 21 -27.07 -21.66 29.03
CA MET A 21 -26.46 -22.14 27.78
C MET A 21 -27.15 -21.56 26.54
N ALA A 22 -28.49 -21.47 26.55
CA ALA A 22 -29.24 -20.87 25.45
C ALA A 22 -28.93 -19.37 25.30
N VAL A 23 -28.91 -18.62 26.40
CA VAL A 23 -28.58 -17.19 26.40
C VAL A 23 -27.14 -16.96 25.96
N LEU A 24 -26.18 -17.76 26.42
CA LEU A 24 -24.78 -17.67 26.00
C LEU A 24 -24.63 -17.99 24.51
N SER A 25 -25.32 -19.00 23.99
CA SER A 25 -25.28 -19.35 22.56
C SER A 25 -25.76 -18.19 21.69
N VAL A 26 -26.91 -17.59 22.04
CA VAL A 26 -27.42 -16.40 21.33
C VAL A 26 -26.51 -15.19 21.53
N GLY A 27 -26.00 -14.99 22.74
CA GLY A 27 -25.11 -13.88 23.08
C GLY A 27 -23.79 -13.93 22.31
N VAL A 28 -23.16 -15.09 22.20
CA VAL A 28 -21.94 -15.29 21.40
C VAL A 28 -22.23 -15.05 19.92
N GLY A 29 -23.38 -15.50 19.41
CA GLY A 29 -23.78 -15.25 18.02
C GLY A 29 -23.92 -13.76 17.70
N VAL A 30 -24.65 -13.02 18.54
CA VAL A 30 -24.84 -11.57 18.36
C VAL A 30 -23.53 -10.80 18.58
N PHE A 31 -22.73 -11.20 19.56
CA PHE A 31 -21.42 -10.61 19.80
C PHE A 31 -20.48 -10.80 18.59
N ALA A 32 -20.44 -12.00 18.01
CA ALA A 32 -19.64 -12.28 16.83
C ALA A 32 -20.06 -11.40 15.65
N LEU A 33 -21.36 -11.20 15.42
CA LEU A 33 -21.86 -10.28 14.40
C LEU A 33 -21.42 -8.84 14.68
N GLY A 34 -21.53 -8.38 15.93
CA GLY A 34 -21.08 -7.04 16.32
C GLY A 34 -19.59 -6.82 16.07
N VAL A 35 -18.75 -7.82 16.38
CA VAL A 35 -17.31 -7.76 16.10
C VAL A 35 -17.03 -7.73 14.60
N ILE A 36 -17.72 -8.55 13.80
CA ILE A 36 -17.54 -8.58 12.34
C ILE A 36 -17.88 -7.23 11.71
N TYR A 37 -19.06 -6.67 12.03
CA TYR A 37 -19.47 -5.38 11.48
C TYR A 37 -18.61 -4.23 12.00
N GLY A 38 -18.22 -4.25 13.28
CA GLY A 38 -17.32 -3.26 13.84
C GLY A 38 -15.94 -3.29 13.19
N ALA A 39 -15.39 -4.49 12.95
CA ALA A 39 -14.11 -4.64 12.25
C ALA A 39 -14.22 -4.18 10.79
N TYR A 40 -15.32 -4.49 10.11
CA TYR A 40 -15.57 -4.02 8.74
C TYR A 40 -15.56 -2.50 8.65
N ASP A 41 -16.31 -1.82 9.52
CA ASP A 41 -16.43 -0.36 9.54
C ASP A 41 -15.07 0.33 9.79
N VAL A 42 -14.30 -0.19 10.75
CA VAL A 42 -12.95 0.31 11.05
C VAL A 42 -11.99 0.10 9.87
N ILE A 43 -11.99 -1.09 9.28
CA ILE A 43 -11.08 -1.41 8.16
C ILE A 43 -11.45 -0.56 6.93
N SER A 44 -12.73 -0.47 6.58
CA SER A 44 -13.19 0.31 5.43
C SER A 44 -12.86 1.80 5.60
N SER A 45 -13.13 2.37 6.77
CA SER A 45 -12.82 3.79 7.02
C SER A 45 -11.33 4.07 6.95
N CYS A 46 -10.51 3.20 7.55
CA CYS A 46 -9.04 3.32 7.51
C CYS A 46 -8.49 3.20 6.07
N LEU A 47 -9.03 2.28 5.27
CA LEU A 47 -8.62 2.13 3.87
C LEU A 47 -9.02 3.34 3.03
N ASP A 48 -10.19 3.92 3.25
CA ASP A 48 -10.62 5.13 2.55
C ASP A 48 -9.73 6.33 2.92
N ASP A 49 -9.42 6.50 4.22
CA ASP A 49 -8.53 7.56 4.68
C ASP A 49 -7.13 7.43 4.04
N ILE A 50 -6.53 6.23 4.08
CA ILE A 50 -5.24 5.96 3.44
C ILE A 50 -5.33 6.22 1.93
N TYR A 51 -6.41 5.79 1.28
CA TYR A 51 -6.57 5.98 -0.16
C TYR A 51 -6.56 7.47 -0.53
N TRP A 52 -7.28 8.32 0.21
CA TRP A 52 -7.33 9.76 -0.07
C TRP A 52 -6.06 10.52 0.34
N GLU A 53 -5.33 10.06 1.37
CA GLU A 53 -4.04 10.64 1.77
C GLU A 53 -2.98 10.52 0.66
N THR A 54 -3.05 9.48 -0.17
CA THR A 54 -2.08 9.27 -1.26
C THR A 54 -2.29 10.17 -2.48
N VAL A 55 -3.41 10.91 -2.54
CA VAL A 55 -3.84 11.69 -3.72
C VAL A 55 -3.81 10.80 -4.98
N PRO A 56 -4.75 9.85 -5.10
CA PRO A 56 -4.62 8.70 -5.99
C PRO A 56 -4.63 9.10 -7.46
N ILE A 57 -3.85 8.39 -8.28
CA ILE A 57 -3.82 8.62 -9.72
C ILE A 57 -5.07 7.99 -10.36
N HIS A 58 -5.95 8.83 -10.91
CA HIS A 58 -7.18 8.35 -11.56
C HIS A 58 -6.97 7.87 -13.00
N VAL A 59 -6.02 8.46 -13.72
CA VAL A 59 -5.78 8.17 -15.13
C VAL A 59 -4.28 8.23 -15.41
N THR A 60 -3.73 7.14 -15.92
CA THR A 60 -2.34 7.04 -16.35
C THR A 60 -2.27 6.92 -17.86
N PHE A 61 -1.48 7.79 -18.50
CA PHE A 61 -1.22 7.73 -19.93
C PHE A 61 0.22 7.33 -20.20
N TRP A 62 0.39 6.33 -21.08
CA TRP A 62 1.70 5.93 -21.60
C TRP A 62 1.97 6.68 -22.89
N VAL A 63 2.80 7.72 -22.82
CA VAL A 63 3.08 8.60 -23.97
C VAL A 63 4.58 8.72 -24.17
N TRP A 64 4.99 8.65 -25.44
CA TRP A 64 6.35 8.94 -25.86
C TRP A 64 6.34 9.91 -27.05
N PRO A 65 7.02 11.06 -26.97
CA PRO A 65 7.79 11.60 -25.85
C PRO A 65 6.90 12.22 -24.75
N SER A 66 7.33 12.12 -23.48
CA SER A 66 6.71 12.82 -22.34
C SER A 66 7.46 14.12 -22.06
N ASP A 67 7.07 15.18 -22.76
CA ASP A 67 7.64 16.52 -22.57
C ASP A 67 6.75 17.39 -21.67
N ARG A 68 7.31 18.51 -21.16
CA ARG A 68 6.54 19.48 -20.36
C ARG A 68 5.40 20.12 -21.15
N ALA A 69 5.51 20.21 -22.48
CA ALA A 69 4.44 20.78 -23.31
C ALA A 69 3.18 19.89 -23.32
N ALA A 70 3.34 18.56 -23.32
CA ALA A 70 2.22 17.64 -23.18
C ALA A 70 1.54 17.79 -21.80
N GLU A 71 2.33 17.88 -20.73
CA GLU A 71 1.84 18.10 -19.36
C GLU A 71 1.04 19.42 -19.24
N ASP A 72 1.59 20.51 -19.77
CA ASP A 72 0.93 21.83 -19.83
C ASP A 72 -0.36 21.82 -20.66
N THR A 73 -0.45 20.93 -21.66
CA THR A 73 -1.65 20.81 -22.50
C THR A 73 -2.75 20.07 -21.76
N VAL A 74 -2.41 18.97 -21.09
CA VAL A 74 -3.40 18.16 -20.34
C VAL A 74 -3.89 18.91 -19.09
N SER A 75 -3.02 19.66 -18.40
CA SER A 75 -3.42 20.46 -17.23
C SER A 75 -4.43 21.56 -17.54
N ARG A 76 -4.55 21.99 -18.81
CA ARG A 76 -5.55 22.97 -19.26
C ARG A 76 -6.90 22.37 -19.62
N VAL A 77 -7.02 21.04 -19.65
CA VAL A 77 -8.30 20.38 -19.95
C VAL A 77 -9.27 20.60 -18.78
N PRO A 78 -10.49 21.10 -19.03
CA PRO A 78 -11.47 21.29 -17.97
C PRO A 78 -11.76 19.98 -17.21
N GLY A 79 -11.68 20.01 -15.88
CA GLY A 79 -11.89 18.85 -15.01
C GLY A 79 -10.61 18.10 -14.60
N VAL A 80 -9.44 18.48 -15.13
CA VAL A 80 -8.15 17.95 -14.66
C VAL A 80 -7.70 18.74 -13.44
N ALA A 81 -7.49 18.05 -12.31
CA ALA A 81 -7.07 18.67 -11.06
C ALA A 81 -5.55 18.89 -10.98
N ALA A 82 -4.78 17.89 -11.41
CA ALA A 82 -3.33 17.92 -11.44
C ALA A 82 -2.82 16.99 -12.55
N VAL A 83 -1.57 17.19 -12.97
CA VAL A 83 -0.84 16.31 -13.90
C VAL A 83 0.59 16.19 -13.39
N GLU A 84 1.11 14.97 -13.31
CA GLU A 84 2.50 14.73 -12.94
C GLU A 84 3.14 13.79 -13.95
N ARG A 85 4.40 14.06 -14.30
CA ARG A 85 5.16 13.23 -15.21
C ARG A 85 6.06 12.27 -14.44
N GLN A 86 5.88 10.98 -14.72
CA GLN A 86 6.71 9.91 -14.22
C GLN A 86 7.39 9.16 -15.39
N VAL A 87 8.58 8.65 -15.14
CA VAL A 87 9.25 7.69 -16.03
C VAL A 87 9.25 6.34 -15.34
N ASP A 88 8.59 5.38 -15.96
CA ASP A 88 8.63 3.97 -15.56
C ASP A 88 9.48 3.20 -16.57
N SER A 89 10.47 2.47 -16.08
CA SER A 89 11.31 1.60 -16.89
C SER A 89 11.58 0.30 -16.15
N TYR A 90 11.62 -0.81 -16.88
CA TYR A 90 12.10 -2.07 -16.33
C TYR A 90 13.61 -2.18 -16.49
N PHE A 91 14.29 -2.80 -15.53
CA PHE A 91 15.72 -3.05 -15.55
C PHE A 91 16.04 -4.39 -14.89
N LEU A 92 17.21 -4.95 -15.21
CA LEU A 92 17.72 -6.12 -14.52
C LEU A 92 18.65 -5.69 -13.40
N TRP A 93 18.56 -6.36 -12.26
CA TRP A 93 19.43 -6.10 -11.12
C TRP A 93 19.82 -7.39 -10.39
N LYS A 94 20.89 -7.30 -9.61
CA LYS A 94 21.40 -8.38 -8.74
C LYS A 94 22.12 -7.79 -7.54
N LEU A 95 22.20 -8.54 -6.45
CA LEU A 95 23.06 -8.17 -5.33
C LEU A 95 24.52 -8.45 -5.66
N GLU A 96 25.42 -7.75 -4.99
CA GLU A 96 26.84 -8.03 -5.11
C GLU A 96 27.14 -9.46 -4.66
N GLY A 97 27.83 -10.23 -5.52
CA GLY A 97 28.15 -11.63 -5.26
C GLY A 97 27.13 -12.63 -5.82
N GLU A 98 25.98 -12.17 -6.32
CA GLU A 98 25.02 -13.04 -7.00
C GLU A 98 25.27 -13.13 -8.51
N ALA A 99 25.02 -14.31 -9.08
CA ALA A 99 25.10 -14.54 -10.52
C ALA A 99 23.74 -14.36 -11.23
N GLY A 100 22.63 -14.45 -10.49
CA GLY A 100 21.28 -14.38 -11.05
C GLY A 100 20.79 -12.94 -11.20
N TRP A 101 20.32 -12.60 -12.40
CA TRP A 101 19.60 -11.35 -12.65
C TRP A 101 18.14 -11.48 -12.26
N ARG A 102 17.58 -10.40 -11.72
CA ARG A 102 16.16 -10.25 -11.37
C ARG A 102 15.59 -9.04 -12.09
N ASP A 103 14.31 -9.09 -12.41
CA ASP A 103 13.60 -7.92 -12.90
C ASP A 103 13.39 -6.90 -11.77
N GLY A 104 13.43 -5.63 -12.12
CA GLY A 104 13.13 -4.50 -11.26
C GLY A 104 12.39 -3.42 -12.03
N ALA A 105 11.51 -2.71 -11.33
CA ALA A 105 10.85 -1.52 -11.86
C ALA A 105 11.55 -0.26 -11.32
N LEU A 106 12.00 0.60 -12.23
CA LEU A 106 12.59 1.90 -11.94
C LEU A 106 11.54 2.97 -12.16
N ILE A 107 11.36 3.79 -11.14
CA ILE A 107 10.45 4.93 -11.16
C ILE A 107 11.29 6.18 -10.95
N ALA A 108 11.27 7.07 -11.94
CA ALA A 108 11.94 8.36 -11.85
C ALA A 108 10.92 9.49 -11.94
N ARG A 109 10.94 10.37 -10.94
CA ARG A 109 10.18 11.62 -10.90
C ARG A 109 11.14 12.80 -11.04
N ALA A 110 10.59 13.95 -11.45
CA ALA A 110 11.39 15.16 -11.61
C ALA A 110 11.83 15.75 -10.27
N ASP A 111 10.92 15.73 -9.29
CA ASP A 111 11.12 16.23 -7.94
C ASP A 111 10.33 15.34 -6.97
N TYR A 112 11.01 14.77 -5.97
CA TYR A 112 10.39 13.91 -4.97
C TYR A 112 9.87 14.70 -3.76
N GLU A 113 10.24 15.97 -3.61
CA GLU A 113 9.73 16.83 -2.53
C GLU A 113 8.48 17.61 -2.96
N ALA A 114 8.32 17.85 -4.26
CA ALA A 114 7.19 18.59 -4.84
C ALA A 114 6.22 17.70 -5.63
N GLN A 115 5.79 16.59 -5.02
CA GLN A 115 4.82 15.66 -5.61
C GLN A 115 3.40 16.22 -5.47
N CYS A 116 2.55 16.03 -6.48
CA CYS A 116 1.17 16.51 -6.48
C CYS A 116 0.12 15.38 -6.52
N MET A 117 0.52 14.16 -6.89
CA MET A 117 -0.33 12.96 -6.88
C MET A 117 0.50 11.68 -6.71
N GLY A 118 -0.16 10.58 -6.32
CA GLY A 118 0.45 9.28 -6.12
C GLY A 118 1.66 9.38 -5.20
N LEU A 119 1.46 9.95 -4.01
CA LEU A 119 2.54 10.39 -3.14
C LEU A 119 3.41 9.19 -2.70
N ILE A 120 4.71 9.34 -2.87
CA ILE A 120 5.74 8.47 -2.36
C ILE A 120 6.27 9.10 -1.09
N ASP A 121 6.35 8.32 -0.02
CA ASP A 121 6.90 8.74 1.26
C ASP A 121 8.33 8.26 1.43
N LEU A 122 9.20 9.15 1.93
CA LEU A 122 10.53 8.76 2.39
C LEU A 122 10.43 8.21 3.82
N VAL A 123 10.70 6.92 3.97
CA VAL A 123 10.62 6.21 5.26
C VAL A 123 11.93 6.35 6.04
N ASP A 124 13.06 6.25 5.35
CA ASP A 124 14.39 6.33 5.95
C ASP A 124 15.44 6.74 4.91
N GLY A 125 16.53 7.36 5.36
CA GLY A 125 17.61 7.84 4.49
C GLY A 125 17.29 9.14 3.77
N HIS A 126 17.59 9.21 2.46
CA HIS A 126 17.44 10.40 1.63
C HIS A 126 16.75 10.07 0.30
N TRP A 127 16.13 11.08 -0.31
CA TRP A 127 15.65 10.99 -1.68
C TRP A 127 16.78 10.64 -2.66
N PRO A 128 16.53 9.81 -3.68
CA PRO A 128 17.58 9.39 -4.60
C PRO A 128 18.06 10.58 -5.42
N ALA A 129 19.36 10.83 -5.36
CA ALA A 129 20.09 11.76 -6.19
C ALA A 129 20.81 11.04 -7.35
N ARG A 130 21.84 11.69 -7.90
CA ARG A 130 22.58 11.18 -9.07
C ARG A 130 23.34 9.90 -8.71
N HIS A 131 23.05 8.81 -9.44
CA HIS A 131 23.67 7.49 -9.25
C HIS A 131 23.35 6.79 -7.92
N THR A 132 22.26 7.17 -7.28
CA THR A 132 21.75 6.53 -6.06
C THR A 132 20.33 6.06 -6.29
N LEU A 133 19.89 5.07 -5.53
CA LEU A 133 18.54 4.53 -5.59
C LEU A 133 17.87 4.66 -4.22
N ALA A 134 16.55 4.80 -4.25
CA ALA A 134 15.71 4.50 -3.12
C ALA A 134 14.92 3.22 -3.43
N VAL A 135 14.79 2.34 -2.45
CA VAL A 135 14.13 1.05 -2.61
C VAL A 135 12.82 1.04 -1.83
N GLU A 136 11.78 0.47 -2.42
CA GLU A 136 10.49 0.32 -1.74
C GLU A 136 10.65 -0.58 -0.49
N ARG A 137 10.05 -0.18 0.63
CA ARG A 137 10.20 -0.80 1.95
C ARG A 137 9.96 -2.32 1.97
N GLN A 138 8.94 -2.81 1.27
CA GLN A 138 8.65 -4.24 1.18
C GLN A 138 9.69 -4.98 0.34
N SER A 139 10.15 -4.39 -0.77
CA SER A 139 11.26 -4.93 -1.56
C SER A 139 12.57 -4.97 -0.77
N ALA A 140 12.90 -3.90 -0.05
CA ALA A 140 14.07 -3.86 0.83
C ALA A 140 14.01 -4.93 1.92
N ARG A 141 12.83 -5.18 2.51
CA ARG A 141 12.64 -6.26 3.49
C ARG A 141 12.71 -7.65 2.88
N HIS A 142 12.11 -7.86 1.71
CA HIS A 142 12.05 -9.17 1.07
C HIS A 142 13.42 -9.63 0.56
N PHE A 143 14.21 -8.72 -0.01
CA PHE A 143 15.54 -8.99 -0.54
C PHE A 143 16.68 -8.63 0.43
N GLU A 144 16.35 -8.30 1.68
CA GLU A 144 17.31 -7.98 2.74
C GLU A 144 18.32 -6.90 2.33
N ILE A 145 17.83 -5.79 1.75
CA ILE A 145 18.63 -4.67 1.25
C ILE A 145 18.59 -3.54 2.29
N PRO A 146 19.57 -3.45 3.22
CA PRO A 146 19.66 -2.31 4.11
C PRO A 146 20.14 -1.04 3.39
N LEU A 147 19.94 0.11 4.01
CA LEU A 147 20.53 1.38 3.59
C LEU A 147 22.05 1.27 3.47
N GLY A 148 22.61 1.87 2.44
CA GLY A 148 24.03 1.82 2.09
C GLY A 148 24.43 0.60 1.24
N THR A 149 23.53 -0.36 1.04
CA THR A 149 23.80 -1.51 0.17
C THR A 149 24.01 -1.06 -1.27
N SER A 150 25.00 -1.66 -1.93
CA SER A 150 25.18 -1.48 -3.37
C SER A 150 24.50 -2.60 -4.14
N VAL A 151 23.69 -2.23 -5.13
CA VAL A 151 23.10 -3.15 -6.09
C VAL A 151 23.78 -2.97 -7.44
N ILE A 152 23.86 -4.06 -8.20
CA ILE A 152 24.35 -4.03 -9.58
C ILE A 152 23.13 -4.03 -10.48
N VAL A 153 23.05 -3.03 -11.36
CA VAL A 153 21.97 -2.89 -12.34
C VAL A 153 22.53 -3.01 -13.76
N ASP A 154 21.79 -3.63 -14.65
CA ASP A 154 22.08 -3.62 -16.09
C ASP A 154 21.34 -2.48 -16.77
N VAL A 155 22.09 -1.54 -17.33
CA VAL A 155 21.55 -0.42 -18.09
C VAL A 155 22.07 -0.49 -19.52
N GLY A 156 21.27 -1.12 -20.40
CA GLY A 156 21.60 -1.24 -21.82
C GLY A 156 22.80 -2.15 -22.10
N GLY A 157 22.90 -3.28 -21.38
CA GLY A 157 23.99 -4.25 -21.50
C GLY A 157 25.27 -3.82 -20.77
N ARG A 158 25.20 -2.83 -19.88
CA ARG A 158 26.32 -2.36 -19.06
C ARG A 158 25.95 -2.46 -17.59
N GLU A 159 26.72 -3.25 -16.86
CA GLU A 159 26.63 -3.33 -15.41
C GLU A 159 27.07 -2.00 -14.79
N ARG A 160 26.23 -1.45 -13.92
CA ARG A 160 26.51 -0.27 -13.12
C ARG A 160 26.21 -0.57 -11.67
N ARG A 161 27.07 -0.09 -10.79
CA ARG A 161 26.85 -0.17 -9.35
C ARG A 161 26.11 1.09 -8.88
N LEU A 162 25.02 0.90 -8.17
CA LEU A 162 24.23 1.99 -7.57
C LEU A 162 24.09 1.73 -6.08
N SER A 163 24.20 2.78 -5.28
CA SER A 163 24.02 2.70 -3.83
C SER A 163 22.57 2.98 -3.47
N VAL A 164 22.02 2.19 -2.55
CA VAL A 164 20.70 2.41 -1.96
C VAL A 164 20.85 3.39 -0.80
N GLU A 165 20.32 4.59 -0.94
CA GLU A 165 20.46 5.67 0.06
C GLU A 165 19.13 6.09 0.69
N GLY A 166 18.02 5.54 0.21
CA GLY A 166 16.69 5.78 0.75
C GLY A 166 15.85 4.51 0.79
N ILE A 167 14.97 4.45 1.77
CA ILE A 167 13.84 3.52 1.79
C ILE A 167 12.57 4.35 1.62
N VAL A 168 11.77 3.99 0.63
CA VAL A 168 10.54 4.71 0.30
C VAL A 168 9.33 3.80 0.46
N HIS A 169 8.15 4.40 0.57
CA HIS A 169 6.88 3.70 0.49
C HIS A 169 6.05 4.31 -0.63
N ASP A 170 5.68 3.48 -1.60
CA ASP A 170 4.78 3.82 -2.69
C ASP A 170 3.52 2.95 -2.53
N TYR A 171 2.38 3.60 -2.29
CA TYR A 171 1.11 2.93 -2.00
C TYR A 171 0.48 2.29 -3.24
N GLU A 172 0.86 2.71 -4.45
CA GLU A 172 0.31 2.16 -5.69
C GLU A 172 1.05 0.89 -6.12
N ARG A 173 2.17 0.55 -5.47
CA ARG A 173 3.01 -0.56 -5.90
C ARG A 173 2.64 -1.87 -5.24
N THR A 174 2.50 -2.87 -6.11
CA THR A 174 2.28 -4.24 -5.71
C THR A 174 3.50 -4.78 -4.95
N PRO A 175 3.30 -5.44 -3.80
CA PRO A 175 4.39 -6.09 -3.08
C PRO A 175 5.15 -7.09 -3.96
N PRO A 176 6.46 -7.31 -3.68
CA PRO A 176 7.25 -8.34 -4.37
C PRO A 176 6.64 -9.75 -4.21
N GLN A 177 5.92 -10.01 -3.11
CA GLN A 177 5.23 -11.27 -2.86
C GLN A 177 4.10 -11.57 -3.87
N SER A 178 3.63 -10.55 -4.58
CA SER A 178 2.58 -10.64 -5.60
C SER A 178 3.12 -10.42 -7.03
N GLY A 179 4.44 -10.48 -7.21
CA GLY A 179 5.11 -10.35 -8.51
C GLY A 179 5.52 -8.92 -8.89
N GLY A 180 5.63 -8.03 -7.89
CA GLY A 180 6.15 -6.66 -8.04
C GLY A 180 7.68 -6.58 -8.10
#